data_AF-A0A6L9Z3X5-F1
#
_entry.id   AF-A0A6L9Z3X5-F1
#
_cell.length_a   1.000
_cell.length_b   1.000
_cell.length_c   1.000
_cell.angle_alpha   90.00
_cell.angle_beta   90.00
_cell.angle_gamma   90.00
#
_symmetry.space_group_name_H-M   'P 1'
#
loop_
_entity.id
_entity.type
_entity.pdbx_description
1 polymer ?
#
loop_
_entity_poly.entity_id
_entity_poly.type
_entity_poly.pdbx_seq_one_letter_code
_entity_poly.pdbx_strand_id
1 'polypeptide(L)' 'YFPAASHQVILLSTDTEIGKVEVTELRDADAIAQQYLLNYDPAKHRTTVESGYFYSQQVTV' A
#
# COMPACT_ATOMS: atom_id res chain seq x y z
N TYR A 1 15.56 -0.01 5.48
CA TYR A 1 17.03 -0.12 5.61
C TYR A 1 17.54 -1.19 4.64
N PHE A 2 18.03 -0.82 3.44
CA PHE A 2 19.03 -1.60 2.68
C PHE A 2 19.68 -0.71 1.62
N PRO A 3 21.02 -0.54 1.55
CA PRO A 3 21.65 0.57 0.83
C PRO A 3 22.13 0.28 -0.60
N ALA A 4 21.99 -0.93 -1.14
CA ALA A 4 22.34 -1.18 -2.55
C ALA A 4 21.71 -2.48 -3.04
N ALA A 5 20.67 -2.38 -3.86
CA ALA A 5 20.35 -3.28 -4.97
C ALA A 5 18.89 -3.10 -5.37
N SER A 6 18.63 -3.37 -6.65
CA SER A 6 17.32 -3.54 -7.30
C SER A 6 16.45 -4.63 -6.66
N HIS A 7 16.22 -4.57 -5.35
CA HIS A 7 15.30 -5.44 -4.64
C HIS A 7 13.90 -4.84 -4.78
N GLN A 8 13.05 -5.52 -5.54
CA GLN A 8 11.62 -5.25 -5.48
C GLN A 8 11.12 -5.76 -4.12
N VAL A 9 10.81 -4.82 -3.22
CA VAL A 9 10.24 -5.11 -1.91
C VAL A 9 8.72 -5.04 -2.01
N ILE A 10 8.05 -6.16 -1.71
CA ILE A 10 6.60 -6.19 -1.53
C ILE A 10 6.35 -6.10 -0.03
N LEU A 11 5.77 -4.99 0.41
CA LEU A 11 5.32 -4.82 1.79
C LEU A 11 3.85 -5.22 1.87
N LEU A 12 3.54 -6.21 2.70
CA LEU A 12 2.18 -6.63 3.01
C LEU A 12 1.88 -6.18 4.44
N SER A 13 0.83 -5.39 4.61
CA SER A 13 0.44 -4.85 5.91
C SER A 13 -1.07 -4.81 6.05
N THR A 14 -1.54 -5.05 7.27
CA THR A 14 -2.94 -4.82 7.64
C THR A 14 -3.12 -3.37 8.10
N ASP A 15 -4.38 -2.94 8.23
CA ASP A 15 -4.81 -1.63 8.72
C ASP A 15 -4.30 -1.27 10.13
N THR A 16 -3.75 -2.25 10.85
CA THR A 16 -3.18 -2.10 12.19
C THR A 16 -1.65 -2.02 12.24
N GLU A 17 -0.94 -2.49 11.20
CA GLU A 17 0.52 -2.68 11.26
C GLU A 17 1.31 -1.55 10.58
N ILE A 18 0.72 -0.88 9.60
CA ILE A 18 1.32 0.28 8.92
C ILE A 18 0.43 1.51 9.14
N GLY A 19 0.89 2.40 10.00
CA GLY A 19 0.20 3.64 10.34
C GLY A 19 0.34 4.71 9.28
N LYS A 20 -0.41 5.81 9.47
CA LYS A 20 -0.39 6.97 8.56
C LYS A 20 1.01 7.59 8.44
N VAL A 21 1.80 7.57 9.51
CA VAL A 21 3.13 8.21 9.54
C VAL A 21 4.09 7.44 8.63
N GLU A 22 4.16 6.13 8.79
CA GLU A 22 5.02 5.24 8.01
C GLU A 22 4.67 5.27 6.52
N VAL A 23 3.36 5.30 6.19
CA VAL A 23 2.89 5.47 4.80
C VAL A 23 3.32 6.82 4.24
N THR A 24 3.26 7.88 5.05
CA THR A 24 3.64 9.23 4.62
C THR A 24 5.15 9.29 4.37
N GLU A 25 5.97 8.75 5.27
CA GLU A 25 7.43 8.70 5.10
C GLU A 25 7.84 7.91 3.84
N LEU A 26 7.20 6.77 3.57
CA LEU A 26 7.47 5.98 2.37
C LEU A 26 7.05 6.71 1.08
N ARG A 27 5.96 7.49 1.12
CA ARG A 27 5.51 8.32 -0.02
C ARG A 27 6.43 9.51 -0.24
N ASP A 28 6.83 10.19 0.82
CA ASP A 28 7.74 11.34 0.76
C ASP A 28 9.14 10.93 0.28
N ALA A 29 9.55 9.70 0.57
CA ALA A 29 10.78 9.10 0.07
C ALA A 29 10.71 8.65 -1.40
N ASP A 30 9.57 8.83 -2.09
CA ASP A 30 9.29 8.33 -3.45
C ASP A 30 9.64 6.84 -3.62
N ALA A 31 9.53 6.07 -2.53
CA ALA A 31 9.98 4.68 -2.48
C ALA A 31 8.90 3.70 -2.96
N ILE A 32 7.70 4.19 -3.28
CA ILE A 32 6.54 3.36 -3.62
C ILE A 32 6.20 3.49 -5.10
N ALA A 33 6.55 2.46 -5.88
CA ALA A 33 6.24 2.41 -7.29
C ALA A 33 4.76 2.09 -7.58
N GLN A 34 4.12 1.26 -6.76
CA GLN A 34 2.74 0.79 -6.93
C GLN A 34 2.09 0.57 -5.56
N GLN A 35 0.79 0.83 -5.45
CA GLN A 35 0.00 0.64 -4.24
C GLN A 35 -1.26 -0.13 -4.59
N TYR A 36 -1.57 -1.16 -3.80
CA TYR A 36 -2.79 -1.94 -3.95
C TYR A 36 -3.46 -2.16 -2.59
N LEU A 37 -4.78 -2.06 -2.57
CA LEU A 37 -5.62 -2.34 -1.42
C LEU A 37 -6.41 -3.61 -1.69
N LEU A 38 -6.27 -4.60 -0.81
CA LEU A 38 -7.09 -5.80 -0.83
C LEU A 38 -8.31 -5.57 0.04
N ASN A 39 -9.44 -5.25 -0.58
CA ASN A 39 -10.70 -4.98 0.11
C ASN A 39 -11.52 -6.27 0.19
N TYR A 40 -11.63 -6.85 1.38
CA TYR A 40 -12.44 -8.05 1.60
C TYR A 40 -13.89 -7.66 1.92
N ASP A 41 -14.83 -8.10 1.09
CA ASP A 41 -16.27 -7.95 1.32
C ASP A 41 -16.82 -9.23 2.01
N PRO A 42 -17.13 -9.18 3.32
CA PRO A 42 -17.64 -10.34 4.05
C PRO A 42 -19.05 -10.74 3.62
N ALA A 43 -19.86 -9.83 3.06
CA ALA A 43 -21.20 -10.14 2.59
C ALA A 43 -21.18 -10.91 1.26
N LYS A 44 -20.15 -10.68 0.43
CA LYS A 44 -19.96 -11.37 -0.86
C LYS A 44 -18.92 -12.49 -0.80
N HIS A 45 -18.26 -12.69 0.34
CA HIS A 45 -17.15 -13.63 0.52
C HIS A 45 -16.08 -13.51 -0.58
N ARG A 46 -15.72 -12.28 -0.95
CA ARG A 46 -14.78 -12.03 -2.04
C ARG A 46 -13.86 -10.85 -1.72
N THR A 47 -12.60 -10.98 -2.09
CA THR A 47 -11.62 -9.89 -2.07
C THR A 47 -11.55 -9.21 -3.43
N THR A 48 -11.62 -7.89 -3.45
CA THR A 48 -11.36 -7.06 -4.63
C THR A 48 -10.03 -6.34 -4.48
N VAL A 49 -9.27 -6.24 -5.57
CA VAL A 49 -8.03 -5.47 -5.63
C VAL A 49 -8.37 -4.07 -6.11
N GLU A 50 -8.05 -3.07 -5.31
CA GLU A 50 -8.24 -1.66 -5.62
C GLU A 50 -6.86 -0.99 -5.77
N SER A 51 -6.78 0.03 -6.63
CA SER A 51 -5.56 0.84 -6.77
C SER A 51 -5.43 1.79 -5.58
N GLY A 52 -4.21 1.96 -5.08
CA GLY A 52 -3.92 2.78 -3.91
C GLY A 52 -3.75 1.97 -2.63
N TYR A 53 -3.53 2.66 -1.53
CA TYR A 53 -3.43 2.10 -0.19
C TYR A 53 -4.17 3.03 0.77
N PHE A 54 -4.41 2.63 2.02
CA PHE A 54 -5.15 3.46 2.97
C PHE A 54 -4.68 4.94 2.93
N TYR A 55 -5.64 5.87 2.93
CA TYR A 55 -5.38 7.32 2.85
C TYR A 55 -4.67 7.81 1.57
N SER A 56 -4.64 7.04 0.47
CA SER A 56 -4.30 7.58 -0.85
C SER A 56 -5.46 8.39 -1.42
N GLN A 57 -5.18 9.52 -2.05
CA GLN A 57 -6.17 10.15 -2.92
C GLN A 57 -6.32 9.27 -4.17
N GLN A 58 -7.55 8.94 -4.54
CA GLN A 58 -7.83 8.18 -5.75
C GLN A 58 -7.26 8.97 -6.93
N VAL A 59 -6.27 8.40 -7.61
CA VAL A 59 -5.81 8.94 -8.89
C VAL A 59 -6.84 8.51 -9.92
N THR A 60 -7.78 9.40 -10.21
CA THR A 60 -8.73 9.23 -11.30
C THR A 60 -7.96 9.28 -12.62
N VAL A 61 -7.96 8.17 -13.36
CA VAL A 61 -7.42 8.08 -14.73
C VAL A 61 -8.41 8.65 -15.73
#